data_AF-A0A932DAP4-F1
#
_entry.id   AF-A0A932DAP4-F1
#
_cell.length_a   1.000
_cell.length_b   1.000
_cell.length_c   1.000
_cell.angle_alpha   90.00
_cell.angle_beta   90.00
_cell.angle_gamma   90.00
#
_symmetry.space_group_name_H-M   'P 1'
#
loop_
_entity.id
_entity.type
_entity.pdbx_description
1 polymer ?
#
loop_
_entity_poly.entity_id
_entity_poly.type
_entity_poly.pdbx_seq_one_letter_code
_entity_poly.pdbx_strand_id
1 'polypeptide(L)'
;MFALSLLGSVFLHAEPNNPNTDWFHKAGWGVFAHYLEDLQNNPAELNSLGKRTPWDACVKEFDTEKFAEQIARTSAGYVIFTMHQRTRFLIAPNATFDRLSGYQPGAACATRDLVLDLHASLSKRGIRLMLYWTGDGPREDPQAAKALGWSEKVSEDYVGHWAAVAREYGERYKEKVAGWWCDGCYPWIGYEEKRLGLLGEALKAGNPKRIIALNVGVQDKVRAYSKHEDFTTGEQNEFKDIPEGRWVNGEQWHILSVLGSSRQGWGQPGTKYTKQQLADYVRKVNERGGVVSIDVLIFRDGSLDRSQLEVLKAIARKEPRP
;
A
#
# COMPACT_ATOMS: atom_id res chain seq x y z
N MET A 1 -3.51 39.39 -30.34
CA MET A 1 -3.10 37.97 -30.34
C MET A 1 -2.68 37.60 -28.94
N PHE A 2 -3.52 36.88 -28.19
CA PHE A 2 -3.13 36.32 -26.90
C PHE A 2 -2.35 35.03 -27.15
N ALA A 3 -1.08 35.00 -26.75
CA ALA A 3 -0.26 33.82 -26.79
C ALA A 3 -0.70 32.89 -25.65
N LEU A 4 -1.36 31.78 -26.00
CA LEU A 4 -1.57 30.66 -25.09
C LEU A 4 -0.22 29.97 -24.91
N SER A 5 0.42 30.16 -23.76
CA SER A 5 1.58 29.38 -23.38
C SER A 5 1.10 27.99 -22.98
N LEU A 6 1.28 27.00 -23.86
CA LEU A 6 1.18 25.59 -23.52
C LEU A 6 2.30 25.25 -22.53
N LEU A 7 1.99 25.33 -21.24
CA LEU A 7 2.78 24.64 -20.21
C LEU A 7 2.54 23.15 -20.42
N GLY A 8 3.46 22.49 -21.13
CA GLY A 8 3.50 21.03 -21.15
C GLY A 8 3.64 20.53 -19.72
N SER A 9 2.78 19.59 -19.32
CA SER A 9 2.84 18.95 -18.01
C SER A 9 4.19 18.24 -17.85
N VAL A 10 5.12 18.86 -17.14
CA VAL A 10 6.37 18.21 -16.74
C VAL A 10 6.05 17.39 -15.50
N PHE A 11 5.90 16.08 -15.67
CA PHE A 11 5.75 15.18 -14.53
C PHE A 11 6.99 15.28 -13.64
N LEU A 12 6.79 15.45 -12.33
CA LEU A 12 7.88 15.46 -11.36
C LEU A 12 8.52 14.06 -11.34
N HIS A 13 9.82 14.00 -11.63
CA HIS A 13 10.63 12.80 -11.36
C HIS A 13 10.87 12.69 -9.86
N ALA A 14 10.99 11.46 -9.36
CA ALA A 14 11.57 11.24 -8.05
C ALA A 14 13.05 11.66 -8.09
N GLU A 15 13.51 12.31 -7.02
CA GLU A 15 14.92 12.67 -6.89
C GLU A 15 15.73 11.38 -6.61
N PRO A 16 16.80 11.08 -7.37
CA PRO A 16 17.69 9.99 -7.01
C PRO A 16 18.22 10.18 -5.59
N ASN A 17 18.26 9.10 -4.81
CA ASN A 17 18.59 9.10 -3.39
C ASN A 17 17.68 10.01 -2.56
N ASN A 18 16.38 10.03 -2.86
CA ASN A 18 15.40 10.95 -2.27
C ASN A 18 15.47 10.97 -0.72
N PRO A 19 15.80 12.10 -0.07
CA PRO A 19 15.88 12.20 1.39
C PRO A 19 14.52 12.00 2.07
N ASN A 20 13.41 12.13 1.34
CA ASN A 20 12.08 11.80 1.87
C ASN A 20 11.94 10.32 2.27
N THR A 21 12.84 9.45 1.81
CA THR A 21 12.91 8.03 2.23
C THR A 21 13.70 7.81 3.53
N ASP A 22 14.33 8.83 4.12
CA ASP A 22 15.18 8.66 5.31
C ASP A 22 14.42 8.14 6.53
N TRP A 23 13.17 8.57 6.71
CA TRP A 23 12.34 8.04 7.79
C TRP A 23 12.02 6.56 7.58
N PHE A 24 11.88 6.13 6.33
CA PHE A 24 11.55 4.75 5.94
C PHE A 24 12.77 3.85 6.14
N HIS A 25 13.94 4.31 5.70
CA HIS A 25 15.23 3.70 6.01
C HIS A 25 15.48 3.55 7.51
N LYS A 26 15.13 4.58 8.30
CA LYS A 26 15.25 4.57 9.76
C LYS A 26 14.27 3.60 10.41
N ALA A 27 13.06 3.48 9.90
CA ALA A 27 12.08 2.50 10.37
C ALA A 27 12.60 1.07 10.18
N GLY A 28 13.25 0.79 9.04
CA GLY A 28 13.87 -0.50 8.72
C GLY A 28 12.85 -1.60 8.39
N TRP A 29 11.70 -1.63 9.05
CA TRP A 29 10.62 -2.53 8.69
C TRP A 29 9.24 -2.06 9.14
N GLY A 30 8.21 -2.64 8.52
CA GLY A 30 6.81 -2.39 8.83
C GLY A 30 5.89 -3.55 8.47
N VAL A 31 4.61 -3.39 8.81
CA VAL A 31 3.56 -4.39 8.55
C VAL A 31 2.76 -3.97 7.33
N PHE A 32 2.47 -4.94 6.45
CA PHE A 32 1.53 -4.78 5.34
C PHE A 32 0.26 -5.56 5.68
N ALA A 33 -0.92 -5.01 5.36
CA ALA A 33 -2.17 -5.69 5.67
C ALA A 33 -3.19 -5.59 4.53
N HIS A 34 -3.57 -6.75 3.99
CA HIS A 34 -4.71 -6.90 3.09
C HIS A 34 -6.03 -6.81 3.86
N TYR A 35 -6.78 -5.72 3.62
CA TYR A 35 -8.14 -5.50 4.10
C TYR A 35 -9.09 -5.30 2.92
N LEU A 36 -9.68 -6.40 2.46
CA LEU A 36 -10.41 -6.54 1.22
C LEU A 36 -11.82 -7.08 1.47
N GLU A 37 -12.75 -6.75 0.58
CA GLU A 37 -14.13 -7.26 0.68
C GLU A 37 -14.18 -8.79 0.53
N ASP A 38 -13.40 -9.35 -0.39
CA ASP A 38 -13.33 -10.78 -0.65
C ASP A 38 -12.63 -11.58 0.46
N LEU A 39 -11.91 -10.92 1.38
CA LEU A 39 -11.30 -11.53 2.57
C LEU A 39 -12.13 -11.26 3.83
N GLN A 40 -12.32 -10.01 4.23
CA GLN A 40 -12.95 -9.65 5.50
C GLN A 40 -14.49 -9.70 5.46
N ASN A 41 -15.09 -9.86 4.28
CA ASN A 41 -16.54 -9.95 4.11
C ASN A 41 -17.02 -11.24 3.39
N ASN A 42 -16.12 -12.22 3.26
CA ASN A 42 -16.43 -13.53 2.72
C ASN A 42 -16.43 -14.62 3.80
N PRO A 43 -17.59 -15.21 4.18
CA PRO A 43 -17.68 -16.20 5.25
C PRO A 43 -16.83 -17.46 5.07
N ALA A 44 -16.39 -17.74 3.84
CA ALA A 44 -15.47 -18.84 3.54
C ALA A 44 -14.02 -18.53 3.96
N GLU A 45 -13.66 -17.25 4.07
CA GLU A 45 -12.33 -16.80 4.47
C GLU A 45 -12.26 -16.63 5.99
N LEU A 46 -11.16 -17.08 6.57
CA LEU A 46 -10.90 -16.97 8.01
C LEU A 46 -10.93 -15.51 8.49
N ASN A 47 -10.46 -14.59 7.65
CA ASN A 47 -10.41 -13.14 7.89
C ASN A 47 -11.78 -12.54 8.23
N SER A 48 -12.86 -13.12 7.71
CA SER A 48 -14.22 -12.63 7.91
C SER A 48 -14.84 -13.00 9.26
N LEU A 49 -14.20 -13.87 10.05
CA LEU A 49 -14.80 -14.45 11.26
C LEU A 49 -16.18 -15.10 10.99
N GLY A 50 -16.36 -15.65 9.78
CA GLY A 50 -17.62 -16.27 9.34
C GLY A 50 -18.75 -15.27 9.04
N LYS A 51 -18.47 -13.97 8.95
CA LYS A 51 -19.49 -12.93 8.75
C LYS A 51 -19.52 -12.41 7.32
N ARG A 52 -20.71 -12.02 6.88
CA ARG A 52 -20.95 -11.19 5.70
C ARG A 52 -21.94 -10.08 6.04
N THR A 53 -21.60 -8.85 5.72
CA THR A 53 -22.41 -7.65 5.93
C THR A 53 -22.35 -6.78 4.68
N PRO A 54 -23.13 -5.69 4.57
CA PRO A 54 -22.77 -4.61 3.66
C PRO A 54 -21.32 -4.15 3.93
N TRP A 55 -20.57 -3.78 2.90
CA TRP A 55 -19.16 -3.38 3.04
C TRP A 55 -18.99 -2.23 4.03
N ASP A 56 -19.85 -1.23 3.97
CA ASP A 56 -19.87 -0.09 4.89
C ASP A 56 -19.97 -0.52 6.37
N ALA A 57 -20.77 -1.54 6.66
CA ALA A 57 -20.89 -2.11 8.01
C ALA A 57 -19.65 -2.92 8.41
N CYS A 58 -18.99 -3.60 7.47
CA CYS A 58 -17.72 -4.30 7.71
C CYS A 58 -16.62 -3.30 8.11
N VAL A 59 -16.46 -2.23 7.33
CA VAL A 59 -15.49 -1.16 7.62
C VAL A 59 -15.77 -0.47 8.96
N LYS A 60 -17.04 -0.30 9.34
CA LYS A 60 -17.43 0.25 10.65
C LYS A 60 -17.04 -0.63 11.84
N GLU A 61 -16.92 -1.94 11.66
CA GLU A 61 -16.56 -2.89 12.72
C GLU A 61 -15.06 -2.86 13.08
N PHE A 62 -14.21 -2.34 12.19
CA PHE A 62 -12.76 -2.36 12.39
C PHE A 62 -12.32 -1.54 13.63
N ASP A 63 -11.67 -2.19 14.59
CA ASP A 63 -11.11 -1.53 15.78
C ASP A 63 -9.68 -1.05 15.51
N THR A 64 -9.53 0.25 15.21
CA THR A 64 -8.22 0.84 14.89
C THR A 64 -7.32 0.98 16.11
N GLU A 65 -7.87 1.10 17.32
CA GLU A 65 -7.07 1.20 18.55
C GLU A 65 -6.49 -0.17 18.92
N LYS A 66 -7.30 -1.23 18.84
CA LYS A 66 -6.85 -2.62 19.02
C LYS A 66 -5.78 -2.98 17.99
N PHE A 67 -6.01 -2.68 16.71
CA PHE A 67 -5.03 -2.89 15.65
C PHE A 67 -3.72 -2.16 15.96
N ALA A 68 -3.78 -0.85 16.24
CA ALA A 68 -2.59 -0.05 16.51
C ALA A 68 -1.84 -0.50 17.78
N GLU A 69 -2.54 -0.94 18.82
CA GLU A 69 -1.92 -1.53 20.01
C GLU A 69 -1.17 -2.82 19.69
N GLN A 70 -1.75 -3.71 18.87
CA GLN A 70 -1.08 -4.93 18.45
C GLN A 70 0.17 -4.62 17.62
N ILE A 71 0.13 -3.65 16.72
CA ILE A 71 1.32 -3.22 15.95
C ILE A 71 2.39 -2.60 16.87
N ALA A 72 2.01 -1.78 17.84
CA ALA A 72 2.98 -1.19 18.77
C ALA A 72 3.77 -2.24 19.57
N ARG A 73 3.19 -3.42 19.81
CA ARG A 73 3.86 -4.54 20.48
C ARG A 73 4.93 -5.20 19.62
N THR A 74 4.95 -5.00 18.29
CA THR A 74 5.93 -5.64 17.39
C THR A 74 7.17 -4.80 17.15
N SER A 75 7.15 -3.51 17.47
CA SER A 75 8.21 -2.53 17.19
C SER A 75 8.25 -1.98 15.75
N ALA A 76 7.36 -2.42 14.86
CA ALA A 76 7.21 -1.92 13.49
C ALA A 76 7.17 -0.38 13.44
N GLY A 77 7.86 0.21 12.44
CA GLY A 77 7.93 1.68 12.29
C GLY A 77 6.81 2.28 11.44
N TYR A 78 6.15 1.46 10.63
CA TYR A 78 5.03 1.86 9.78
C TYR A 78 4.07 0.70 9.50
N VAL A 79 2.90 1.05 8.99
CA VAL A 79 1.91 0.14 8.40
C VAL A 79 1.63 0.56 6.97
N ILE A 80 1.58 -0.39 6.04
CA ILE A 80 0.96 -0.23 4.72
C ILE A 80 -0.41 -0.90 4.79
N PHE A 81 -1.49 -0.11 4.74
CA PHE A 81 -2.86 -0.60 4.89
C PHE A 81 -3.63 -0.52 3.58
N THR A 82 -4.45 -1.53 3.29
CA THR A 82 -5.22 -1.57 2.05
C THR A 82 -6.24 -0.45 1.95
N MET A 83 -6.14 0.31 0.87
CA MET A 83 -7.14 1.28 0.48
C MET A 83 -8.15 0.67 -0.52
N HIS A 84 -7.63 -0.13 -1.45
CA HIS A 84 -8.36 -0.65 -2.60
C HIS A 84 -7.59 -1.81 -3.25
N GLN A 85 -8.31 -2.78 -3.83
CA GLN A 85 -7.76 -3.73 -4.81
C GLN A 85 -8.88 -4.28 -5.71
N ARG A 86 -8.78 -4.00 -7.02
CA ARG A 86 -9.55 -4.57 -8.15
C ARG A 86 -11.08 -4.47 -8.14
N THR A 87 -11.72 -4.48 -6.99
CA THR A 87 -13.17 -4.38 -6.81
C THR A 87 -13.64 -2.93 -6.81
N ARG A 88 -14.91 -2.64 -6.55
CA ARG A 88 -15.38 -1.26 -6.34
C ARG A 88 -15.13 -0.72 -4.92
N PHE A 89 -14.74 -1.57 -3.98
CA PHE A 89 -14.87 -1.26 -2.56
C PHE A 89 -13.67 -0.47 -2.03
N LEU A 90 -13.95 0.68 -1.41
CA LEU A 90 -12.97 1.57 -0.77
C LEU A 90 -13.28 1.70 0.72
N ILE A 91 -12.26 1.88 1.55
CA ILE A 91 -12.40 1.97 3.03
C ILE A 91 -12.66 3.40 3.55
N ALA A 92 -12.86 4.36 2.65
CA ALA A 92 -13.16 5.74 3.01
C ALA A 92 -13.99 6.43 1.91
N PRO A 93 -14.72 7.53 2.21
CA PRO A 93 -15.52 8.24 1.21
C PRO A 93 -14.66 8.81 0.07
N ASN A 94 -15.15 8.83 -1.17
CA ASN A 94 -14.49 9.52 -2.29
C ASN A 94 -15.51 10.05 -3.29
N ALA A 95 -15.71 11.37 -3.28
CA ALA A 95 -16.72 12.01 -4.12
C ALA A 95 -16.36 11.92 -5.61
N THR A 96 -15.07 11.92 -5.93
CA THR A 96 -14.58 11.72 -7.30
C THR A 96 -14.91 10.33 -7.82
N PHE A 97 -14.71 9.28 -7.02
CA PHE A 97 -15.07 7.92 -7.40
C PHE A 97 -16.58 7.77 -7.57
N ASP A 98 -17.37 8.28 -6.63
CA ASP A 98 -18.83 8.24 -6.69
C ASP A 98 -19.33 8.92 -7.99
N ARG A 99 -18.81 10.12 -8.31
CA ARG A 99 -19.15 10.85 -9.54
C ARG A 99 -18.72 10.11 -10.81
N LEU A 100 -17.52 9.54 -10.85
CA LEU A 100 -16.98 8.87 -12.03
C LEU A 100 -17.67 7.52 -12.28
N SER A 101 -17.94 6.75 -11.22
CA SER A 101 -18.54 5.41 -11.31
C SER A 101 -20.07 5.42 -11.36
N GLY A 102 -20.70 6.51 -10.92
CA GLY A 102 -22.15 6.60 -10.75
C GLY A 102 -22.69 5.91 -9.49
N TYR A 103 -21.82 5.41 -8.60
CA TYR A 103 -22.24 4.89 -7.31
C TYR A 103 -22.73 6.02 -6.40
N GLN A 104 -23.74 5.71 -5.58
CA GLN A 104 -24.15 6.59 -4.50
C GLN A 104 -23.18 6.43 -3.31
N PRO A 105 -22.96 7.49 -2.52
CA PRO A 105 -22.15 7.40 -1.30
C PRO A 105 -22.59 6.24 -0.39
N GLY A 106 -21.65 5.42 0.07
CA GLY A 106 -21.92 4.24 0.89
C GLY A 106 -22.16 2.94 0.10
N ALA A 107 -22.37 2.99 -1.22
CA ALA A 107 -22.57 1.80 -2.04
C ALA A 107 -21.25 1.08 -2.41
N ALA A 108 -20.18 1.86 -2.61
CA ALA A 108 -18.86 1.37 -2.98
C ALA A 108 -17.79 1.90 -2.02
N CYS A 109 -17.75 3.22 -1.83
CA CYS A 109 -16.96 3.87 -0.79
C CYS A 109 -17.64 3.72 0.58
N ALA A 110 -16.91 3.23 1.59
CA ALA A 110 -17.40 3.28 2.96
C ALA A 110 -17.65 4.73 3.42
N THR A 111 -18.70 4.92 4.22
CA THR A 111 -19.07 6.21 4.81
C THR A 111 -18.17 6.60 5.98
N ARG A 112 -17.58 5.62 6.67
CA ARG A 112 -16.52 5.81 7.65
C ARG A 112 -15.21 6.08 6.92
N ASP A 113 -14.47 7.11 7.33
CA ASP A 113 -13.10 7.34 6.84
C ASP A 113 -12.10 6.53 7.70
N LEU A 114 -11.94 5.24 7.37
CA LEU A 114 -11.08 4.34 8.14
C LEU A 114 -9.59 4.79 8.12
N VAL A 115 -9.16 5.49 7.07
CA VAL A 115 -7.78 5.99 6.96
C VAL A 115 -7.48 7.03 8.04
N LEU A 116 -8.41 7.96 8.29
CA LEU A 116 -8.23 8.95 9.37
C LEU A 116 -8.23 8.30 10.75
N ASP A 117 -9.10 7.32 10.96
CA ASP A 117 -9.15 6.57 12.23
C ASP A 117 -7.85 5.77 12.46
N LEU A 118 -7.34 5.11 11.42
CA LEU A 118 -6.05 4.41 11.47
C LEU A 118 -4.92 5.37 11.77
N HIS A 119 -4.87 6.51 11.08
CA HIS A 119 -3.86 7.54 11.35
C HIS A 119 -3.93 8.03 12.81
N ALA A 120 -5.13 8.32 13.33
CA ALA A 120 -5.31 8.78 14.70
C ALA A 120 -4.80 7.75 15.73
N SER A 121 -5.08 6.46 15.52
CA SER A 121 -4.64 5.39 16.43
C SER A 121 -3.14 5.08 16.31
N LEU A 122 -2.59 5.03 15.08
CA LEU A 122 -1.18 4.71 14.83
C LEU A 122 -0.24 5.85 15.24
N SER A 123 -0.61 7.10 14.97
CA SER A 123 0.23 8.27 15.25
C SER A 123 0.50 8.47 16.75
N LYS A 124 -0.47 8.16 17.62
CA LYS A 124 -0.30 8.13 19.10
C LYS A 124 0.86 7.23 19.55
N ARG A 125 1.20 6.23 18.74
CA ARG A 125 2.24 5.22 19.00
C ARG A 125 3.51 5.45 18.17
N GLY A 126 3.58 6.57 17.44
CA GLY A 126 4.70 6.91 16.57
C GLY A 126 4.84 5.99 15.34
N ILE A 127 3.77 5.31 14.94
CA ILE A 127 3.74 4.43 13.77
C ILE A 127 3.22 5.23 12.58
N ARG A 128 3.95 5.26 11.47
CA ARG A 128 3.52 5.96 10.25
C ARG A 128 2.53 5.11 9.45
N LEU A 129 1.56 5.76 8.81
CA LEU A 129 0.62 5.12 7.91
C LEU A 129 1.04 5.35 6.45
N MET A 130 1.08 4.27 5.69
CA MET A 130 1.15 4.22 4.24
C MET A 130 -0.07 3.47 3.72
N LEU A 131 -0.41 3.64 2.44
CA LEU A 131 -1.57 3.01 1.83
C LEU A 131 -1.17 2.08 0.68
N TYR A 132 -1.83 0.93 0.62
CA TYR A 132 -1.79 0.03 -0.54
C TYR A 132 -2.89 0.44 -1.53
N TRP A 133 -2.49 0.66 -2.78
CA TRP A 133 -3.34 1.04 -3.90
C TRP A 133 -3.08 0.12 -5.08
N THR A 134 -3.93 0.12 -6.10
CA THR A 134 -3.69 -0.64 -7.33
C THR A 134 -3.89 0.22 -8.56
N GLY A 135 -2.93 0.22 -9.49
CA GLY A 135 -3.00 0.98 -10.74
C GLY A 135 -4.06 0.45 -11.69
N ASP A 136 -4.30 -0.86 -11.68
CA ASP A 136 -5.35 -1.51 -12.47
C ASP A 136 -6.78 -1.24 -11.96
N GLY A 137 -6.91 -0.44 -10.90
CA GLY A 137 -8.13 0.14 -10.37
C GLY A 137 -9.29 -0.86 -10.24
N PRO A 138 -10.56 -0.43 -10.34
CA PRO A 138 -11.72 -1.27 -10.02
C PRO A 138 -12.10 -2.20 -11.20
N ARG A 139 -11.12 -2.76 -11.91
CA ARG A 139 -11.33 -3.52 -13.16
C ARG A 139 -12.24 -4.74 -13.04
N GLU A 140 -12.43 -5.28 -11.84
CA GLU A 140 -13.30 -6.44 -11.60
C GLU A 140 -14.74 -6.05 -11.26
N ASP A 141 -15.03 -4.76 -11.09
CA ASP A 141 -16.39 -4.27 -10.98
C ASP A 141 -16.91 -3.78 -12.35
N PRO A 142 -17.95 -4.41 -12.94
CA PRO A 142 -18.40 -4.07 -14.29
C PRO A 142 -18.87 -2.63 -14.47
N GLN A 143 -19.45 -2.01 -13.44
CA GLN A 143 -19.97 -0.64 -13.51
C GLN A 143 -18.82 0.36 -13.47
N ALA A 144 -17.95 0.26 -12.47
CA ALA A 144 -16.80 1.13 -12.32
C ALA A 144 -15.79 0.96 -13.46
N ALA A 145 -15.50 -0.29 -13.86
CA ALA A 145 -14.62 -0.57 -15.00
C ALA A 145 -15.14 0.11 -16.28
N LYS A 146 -16.43 -0.05 -16.60
CA LYS A 146 -17.04 0.61 -17.77
C LYS A 146 -17.01 2.13 -17.65
N ALA A 147 -17.37 2.67 -16.49
CA ALA A 147 -17.51 4.11 -16.29
C ALA A 147 -16.17 4.85 -16.33
N LEU A 148 -15.09 4.24 -15.82
CA LEU A 148 -13.75 4.80 -15.86
C LEU A 148 -13.04 4.56 -17.21
N GLY A 149 -13.60 3.71 -18.07
CA GLY A 149 -13.04 3.37 -19.38
C GLY A 149 -11.95 2.30 -19.34
N TRP A 150 -12.04 1.35 -18.42
CA TRP A 150 -11.11 0.22 -18.35
C TRP A 150 -11.17 -0.62 -19.63
N SER A 151 -9.99 -1.07 -20.07
CA SER A 151 -9.82 -2.08 -21.11
C SER A 151 -8.62 -2.97 -20.77
N GLU A 152 -8.31 -3.99 -21.57
CA GLU A 152 -7.15 -4.86 -21.33
C GLU A 152 -5.82 -4.07 -21.22
N LYS A 153 -5.72 -2.94 -21.95
CA LYS A 153 -4.65 -1.96 -21.77
C LYS A 153 -5.19 -0.65 -21.23
N VAL A 154 -4.55 -0.11 -20.20
CA VAL A 154 -4.93 1.18 -19.64
C VAL A 154 -4.68 2.30 -20.66
N SER A 155 -5.71 3.10 -20.91
CA SER A 155 -5.58 4.35 -21.66
C SER A 155 -5.10 5.47 -20.73
N GLU A 156 -4.66 6.59 -21.30
CA GLU A 156 -4.35 7.77 -20.48
C GLU A 156 -5.60 8.33 -19.80
N ASP A 157 -6.76 8.25 -20.45
CA ASP A 157 -8.04 8.67 -19.87
C ASP A 157 -8.41 7.82 -18.64
N TYR A 158 -8.25 6.49 -18.74
CA TYR A 158 -8.48 5.59 -17.60
C TYR A 158 -7.54 5.93 -16.44
N VAL A 159 -6.24 6.06 -16.72
CA VAL A 159 -5.25 6.41 -15.69
C VAL A 159 -5.55 7.79 -15.11
N GLY A 160 -5.99 8.76 -15.91
CA GLY A 160 -6.39 10.09 -15.46
C GLY A 160 -7.59 10.06 -14.53
N HIS A 161 -8.65 9.31 -14.86
CA HIS A 161 -9.81 9.12 -14.00
C HIS A 161 -9.42 8.46 -12.67
N TRP A 162 -8.62 7.40 -12.73
CA TRP A 162 -8.21 6.68 -11.52
C TRP A 162 -7.23 7.48 -10.66
N ALA A 163 -6.31 8.21 -11.30
CA ALA A 163 -5.41 9.16 -10.63
C ALA A 163 -6.21 10.29 -9.95
N ALA A 164 -7.32 10.76 -10.51
CA ALA A 164 -8.17 11.76 -9.85
C ALA A 164 -8.76 11.24 -8.53
N VAL A 165 -9.12 9.95 -8.44
CA VAL A 165 -9.57 9.31 -7.20
C VAL A 165 -8.45 9.31 -6.16
N ALA A 166 -7.25 8.89 -6.55
CA ALA A 166 -6.07 8.90 -5.68
C ALA A 166 -5.69 10.32 -5.21
N ARG A 167 -5.79 11.32 -6.11
CA ARG A 167 -5.53 12.73 -5.83
C ARG A 167 -6.42 13.28 -4.72
N GLU A 168 -7.73 12.99 -4.77
CA GLU A 168 -8.66 13.44 -3.72
C GLU A 168 -8.23 12.95 -2.33
N TYR A 169 -7.84 11.68 -2.21
CA TYR A 169 -7.29 11.16 -0.95
C TYR A 169 -5.96 11.79 -0.58
N GLY A 170 -5.06 11.98 -1.54
CA GLY A 170 -3.78 12.64 -1.34
C GLY A 170 -3.93 14.05 -0.76
N GLU A 171 -4.81 14.85 -1.35
CA GLU A 171 -5.12 16.22 -0.94
C GLU A 171 -5.84 16.30 0.41
N ARG A 172 -6.73 15.33 0.68
CA ARG A 172 -7.43 15.21 1.97
C ARG A 172 -6.47 14.86 3.10
N TYR A 173 -5.64 13.84 2.92
CA TYR A 173 -4.81 13.28 3.99
C TYR A 173 -3.49 14.01 4.20
N LYS A 174 -2.93 14.65 3.16
CA LYS A 174 -1.67 15.42 3.24
C LYS A 174 -0.56 14.61 3.94
N GLU A 175 0.04 15.14 4.99
CA GLU A 175 1.12 14.50 5.77
C GLU A 175 0.66 13.30 6.63
N LYS A 176 -0.65 13.07 6.79
CA LYS A 176 -1.19 11.95 7.59
C LYS A 176 -0.89 10.58 6.98
N VAL A 177 -0.76 10.54 5.64
CA VAL A 177 -0.33 9.38 4.87
C VAL A 177 1.07 9.65 4.34
N ALA A 178 2.03 8.91 4.88
CA ALA A 178 3.47 9.08 4.63
C ALA A 178 3.93 8.48 3.30
N GLY A 179 3.17 7.54 2.73
CA GLY A 179 3.52 6.93 1.46
C GLY A 179 2.45 6.03 0.85
N TRP A 180 2.69 5.59 -0.38
CA TRP A 180 1.87 4.62 -1.11
C TRP A 180 2.71 3.48 -1.64
N TRP A 181 2.20 2.26 -1.54
CA TRP A 181 2.69 1.11 -2.32
C TRP A 181 1.61 0.78 -3.34
N CYS A 182 1.89 0.97 -4.63
CA CYS A 182 0.89 0.86 -5.68
C CYS A 182 1.10 -0.40 -6.51
N ASP A 183 0.21 -1.37 -6.37
CA ASP A 183 0.16 -2.55 -7.23
C ASP A 183 -0.24 -2.22 -8.66
N GLY A 184 -0.33 -3.23 -9.53
CA GLY A 184 -1.12 -3.13 -10.75
C GLY A 184 -0.57 -2.15 -11.78
N CYS A 185 0.68 -1.70 -11.64
CA CYS A 185 1.33 -0.75 -12.54
C CYS A 185 2.10 -1.49 -13.64
N TYR A 186 1.50 -2.52 -14.23
CA TYR A 186 2.22 -3.50 -15.04
C TYR A 186 2.48 -3.04 -16.48
N PRO A 187 3.68 -3.28 -17.05
CA PRO A 187 3.95 -2.98 -18.45
C PRO A 187 3.00 -3.68 -19.43
N TRP A 188 2.59 -4.92 -19.16
CA TRP A 188 1.72 -5.69 -20.06
C TRP A 188 0.27 -5.19 -20.11
N ILE A 189 -0.19 -4.45 -19.10
CA ILE A 189 -1.48 -3.74 -19.15
C ILE A 189 -1.30 -2.29 -19.63
N GLY A 190 -0.11 -1.90 -20.11
CA GLY A 190 0.13 -0.61 -20.72
C GLY A 190 0.62 0.48 -19.77
N TYR A 191 1.06 0.17 -18.55
CA TYR A 191 1.75 1.16 -17.71
C TYR A 191 3.16 1.43 -18.22
N GLU A 192 3.29 2.50 -18.99
CA GLU A 192 4.55 3.08 -19.46
C GLU A 192 4.85 4.37 -18.69
N GLU A 193 6.05 4.92 -18.85
CA GLU A 193 6.56 6.11 -18.12
C GLU A 193 5.56 7.27 -18.04
N LYS A 194 4.85 7.62 -19.12
CA LYS A 194 3.86 8.71 -19.09
C LYS A 194 2.68 8.41 -18.15
N ARG A 195 2.16 7.17 -18.17
CA ARG A 195 1.04 6.74 -17.32
C ARG A 195 1.48 6.55 -15.87
N LEU A 196 2.71 6.07 -15.66
CA LEU A 196 3.35 6.00 -14.35
C LEU A 196 3.52 7.41 -13.75
N GLY A 197 3.94 8.39 -14.57
CA GLY A 197 4.03 9.80 -14.17
C GLY A 197 2.68 10.41 -13.79
N LEU A 198 1.63 10.18 -14.58
CA LEU A 198 0.26 10.61 -14.28
C LEU A 198 -0.22 10.10 -12.92
N LEU A 199 -0.05 8.80 -12.67
CA LEU A 199 -0.45 8.19 -11.39
C LEU A 199 0.44 8.66 -10.24
N GLY A 200 1.76 8.72 -10.44
CA GLY A 200 2.73 9.14 -9.43
C GLY A 200 2.50 10.58 -8.96
N GLU A 201 2.18 11.50 -9.88
CA GLU A 201 1.81 12.88 -9.54
C GLU A 201 0.58 12.93 -8.62
N ALA A 202 -0.46 12.16 -8.95
CA ALA A 202 -1.67 12.09 -8.14
C ALA A 202 -1.42 11.46 -6.76
N LEU A 203 -0.61 10.40 -6.69
CA LEU A 203 -0.24 9.77 -5.42
C LEU A 203 0.54 10.72 -4.51
N LYS A 204 1.31 11.67 -5.07
CA LYS A 204 2.02 12.73 -4.31
C LYS A 204 1.18 13.98 -4.05
N ALA A 205 -0.03 14.09 -4.61
CA ALA A 205 -0.88 15.27 -4.43
C ALA A 205 -1.16 15.56 -2.95
N GLY A 206 -1.12 16.84 -2.58
CA GLY A 206 -1.30 17.30 -1.19
C GLY A 206 -0.10 17.10 -0.26
N ASN A 207 0.93 16.34 -0.65
CA ASN A 207 2.16 16.17 0.12
C ASN A 207 3.35 15.78 -0.79
N PRO A 208 4.19 16.74 -1.23
CA PRO A 208 5.34 16.45 -2.10
C PRO A 208 6.41 15.57 -1.43
N LYS A 209 6.41 15.46 -0.09
CA LYS A 209 7.33 14.59 0.67
C LYS A 209 6.82 13.15 0.79
N ARG A 210 5.64 12.85 0.27
CA ARG A 210 5.07 11.49 0.30
C ARG A 210 5.89 10.57 -0.60
N ILE A 211 6.30 9.42 -0.08
CA ILE A 211 7.06 8.43 -0.85
C ILE A 211 6.12 7.45 -1.57
N ILE A 212 6.44 7.03 -2.79
CA ILE A 212 5.64 6.08 -3.57
C ILE A 212 6.50 4.96 -4.16
N ALA A 213 5.89 3.80 -4.38
CA ALA A 213 6.44 2.67 -5.14
C ALA A 213 5.41 2.17 -6.14
N LEU A 214 5.85 1.78 -7.35
CA LEU A 214 4.98 1.36 -8.46
C LEU A 214 5.31 -0.08 -8.84
N ASN A 215 4.33 -0.99 -8.76
CA ASN A 215 4.60 -2.42 -8.84
C ASN A 215 4.53 -2.97 -10.26
N VAL A 216 5.49 -3.83 -10.60
CA VAL A 216 5.52 -4.60 -11.85
C VAL A 216 5.15 -6.06 -11.67
N GLY A 217 4.68 -6.43 -10.48
CA GLY A 217 4.37 -7.80 -10.09
C GLY A 217 5.56 -8.47 -9.41
N VAL A 218 5.36 -9.73 -9.05
CA VAL A 218 6.36 -10.54 -8.32
C VAL A 218 7.66 -10.66 -9.12
N GLN A 219 8.77 -10.36 -8.45
CA GLN A 219 10.12 -10.44 -9.03
C GLN A 219 10.98 -11.48 -8.31
N ASP A 220 11.94 -12.08 -9.02
CA ASP A 220 12.99 -12.94 -8.46
C ASP A 220 14.04 -12.16 -7.65
N LYS A 221 14.23 -10.89 -7.98
CA LYS A 221 15.09 -9.93 -7.27
C LYS A 221 14.45 -8.54 -7.26
N VAL A 222 14.76 -7.76 -6.23
CA VAL A 222 14.36 -6.36 -6.10
C VAL A 222 15.08 -5.53 -7.15
N ARG A 223 14.32 -4.74 -7.91
CA ARG A 223 14.82 -3.84 -8.96
C ARG A 223 14.01 -2.55 -8.96
N ALA A 224 14.64 -1.45 -9.35
CA ALA A 224 13.93 -0.22 -9.68
C ALA A 224 13.09 -0.43 -10.95
N TYR A 225 11.93 0.21 -11.00
CA TYR A 225 11.00 0.13 -12.12
C TYR A 225 10.94 1.45 -12.90
N SER A 226 10.71 2.57 -12.21
CA SER A 226 10.41 3.85 -12.87
C SER A 226 11.00 5.02 -12.12
N LYS A 227 11.46 6.04 -12.86
CA LYS A 227 11.97 7.31 -12.30
C LYS A 227 10.93 8.10 -11.50
N HIS A 228 9.68 7.66 -11.48
CA HIS A 228 8.60 8.29 -10.73
C HIS A 228 8.43 7.70 -9.31
N GLU A 229 9.15 6.63 -8.97
CA GLU A 229 9.08 6.00 -7.65
C GLU A 229 10.25 6.40 -6.74
N ASP A 230 10.02 6.40 -5.43
CA ASP A 230 11.03 6.78 -4.43
C ASP A 230 11.70 5.56 -3.78
N PHE A 231 11.02 4.41 -3.82
CA PHE A 231 11.49 3.15 -3.26
C PHE A 231 10.95 2.00 -4.11
N THR A 232 11.64 0.85 -4.10
CA THR A 232 11.21 -0.31 -4.88
C THR A 232 10.01 -1.00 -4.24
N THR A 233 9.06 -1.50 -5.04
CA THR A 233 7.98 -2.32 -4.48
C THR A 233 8.48 -3.62 -3.90
N GLY A 234 9.42 -4.26 -4.61
CA GLY A 234 10.12 -5.47 -4.19
C GLY A 234 9.19 -6.61 -3.83
N GLU A 235 8.08 -6.79 -4.58
CA GLU A 235 7.13 -7.87 -4.33
C GLU A 235 7.79 -9.24 -4.55
N GLN A 236 7.83 -10.05 -3.50
CA GLN A 236 8.28 -11.45 -3.56
C GLN A 236 7.33 -12.35 -2.77
N ASN A 237 7.26 -13.63 -3.14
CA ASN A 237 6.46 -14.62 -2.39
C ASN A 237 7.21 -15.25 -1.21
N GLU A 238 8.52 -14.98 -1.12
CA GLU A 238 9.40 -15.41 -0.03
C GLU A 238 10.48 -14.36 0.23
N PHE A 239 10.89 -14.19 1.49
CA PHE A 239 12.05 -13.40 1.87
C PHE A 239 13.35 -14.12 1.49
N LYS A 240 13.96 -13.72 0.37
CA LYS A 240 15.22 -14.29 -0.13
C LYS A 240 16.26 -13.24 -0.50
N ASP A 241 15.84 -12.18 -1.17
CA ASP A 241 16.78 -11.18 -1.67
C ASP A 241 17.37 -10.32 -0.53
N ILE A 242 18.62 -9.87 -0.69
CA ILE A 242 19.31 -9.03 0.28
C ILE A 242 20.03 -7.93 -0.51
N PRO A 243 19.90 -6.64 -0.13
CA PRO A 243 20.53 -5.56 -0.87
C PRO A 243 22.05 -5.66 -0.85
N GLU A 244 22.70 -5.10 -1.86
CA GLU A 244 24.13 -4.76 -1.81
C GLU A 244 24.36 -3.45 -1.01
N GLY A 245 23.38 -2.55 -1.05
CA GLY A 245 23.37 -1.29 -0.31
C GLY A 245 21.97 -0.67 -0.27
N ARG A 246 21.86 0.52 0.34
CA ARG A 246 20.59 1.24 0.51
C ARG A 246 19.88 1.55 -0.82
N TRP A 247 20.65 1.85 -1.86
CA TRP A 247 20.13 2.40 -3.10
C TRP A 247 20.26 1.39 -4.23
N VAL A 248 19.21 1.27 -5.04
CA VAL A 248 19.22 0.58 -6.33
C VAL A 248 18.75 1.61 -7.35
N ASN A 249 19.61 2.01 -8.29
CA ASN A 249 19.37 3.07 -9.28
C ASN A 249 18.92 4.46 -8.74
N GLY A 250 19.05 4.70 -7.43
CA GLY A 250 18.65 5.94 -6.78
C GLY A 250 17.39 5.77 -5.91
N GLU A 251 16.65 4.68 -6.09
CA GLU A 251 15.49 4.34 -5.28
C GLU A 251 15.91 3.63 -3.99
N GLN A 252 15.21 3.91 -2.89
CA GLN A 252 15.42 3.18 -1.62
C GLN A 252 15.07 1.70 -1.82
N TRP A 253 16.04 0.81 -1.61
CA TRP A 253 15.83 -0.62 -1.69
C TRP A 253 14.83 -1.07 -0.63
N HIS A 254 13.77 -1.72 -1.07
CA HIS A 254 12.69 -2.23 -0.23
C HIS A 254 12.12 -3.53 -0.80
N ILE A 255 11.77 -4.45 0.10
CA ILE A 255 11.14 -5.73 -0.20
C ILE A 255 9.83 -5.88 0.57
N LEU A 256 8.81 -6.42 -0.10
CA LEU A 256 7.55 -6.83 0.48
C LEU A 256 7.36 -8.34 0.25
N SER A 257 7.09 -9.09 1.31
CA SER A 257 6.70 -10.49 1.21
C SER A 257 5.76 -10.91 2.34
N VAL A 258 5.33 -12.18 2.31
CA VAL A 258 4.25 -12.74 3.12
C VAL A 258 4.73 -13.54 4.31
N LEU A 259 4.00 -13.43 5.41
CA LEU A 259 4.19 -14.32 6.55
C LEU A 259 3.30 -15.58 6.49
N GLY A 260 2.12 -15.50 5.86
CA GLY A 260 1.13 -16.58 5.80
C GLY A 260 1.67 -17.85 5.15
N SER A 261 1.38 -19.02 5.73
CA SER A 261 1.98 -20.31 5.32
C SER A 261 1.26 -21.02 4.17
N SER A 262 0.14 -20.49 3.67
CA SER A 262 -0.54 -21.05 2.50
C SER A 262 0.28 -20.85 1.22
N ARG A 263 -0.11 -21.56 0.14
CA ARG A 263 0.62 -21.54 -1.14
C ARG A 263 0.80 -20.12 -1.73
N GLN A 264 -0.15 -19.21 -1.51
CA GLN A 264 -0.05 -17.80 -1.90
C GLN A 264 0.35 -16.90 -0.72
N GLY A 265 -0.07 -17.20 0.50
CA GLY A 265 0.41 -16.55 1.74
C GLY A 265 -0.10 -15.14 2.04
N TRP A 266 -0.50 -14.36 1.03
CA TRP A 266 -0.96 -12.97 1.17
C TRP A 266 -2.28 -12.86 1.95
N GLY A 267 -2.26 -12.19 3.10
CA GLY A 267 -3.41 -12.02 3.98
C GLY A 267 -3.87 -13.32 4.66
N GLN A 268 -3.07 -14.38 4.61
CA GLN A 268 -3.44 -15.75 5.03
C GLN A 268 -2.81 -16.13 6.38
N PRO A 269 -3.41 -17.09 7.13
CA PRO A 269 -2.93 -17.46 8.47
C PRO A 269 -1.62 -18.26 8.43
N GLY A 270 -1.09 -18.53 9.62
CA GLY A 270 0.11 -19.33 9.82
C GLY A 270 1.40 -18.57 9.51
N THR A 271 2.54 -19.23 9.68
CA THR A 271 3.86 -18.58 9.61
C THR A 271 4.82 -19.41 8.76
N LYS A 272 5.31 -18.86 7.64
CA LYS A 272 6.37 -19.48 6.80
C LYS A 272 7.72 -19.54 7.50
N TYR A 273 7.94 -18.63 8.46
CA TYR A 273 9.23 -18.41 9.11
C TYR A 273 9.09 -18.55 10.62
N THR A 274 10.11 -19.10 11.24
CA THR A 274 10.28 -19.02 12.69
C THR A 274 10.63 -17.58 13.12
N LYS A 275 10.45 -17.29 14.41
CA LYS A 275 10.89 -16.03 15.06
C LYS A 275 12.33 -15.64 14.66
N GLN A 276 13.26 -16.59 14.79
CA GLN A 276 14.68 -16.34 14.54
C GLN A 276 14.97 -16.10 13.07
N GLN A 277 14.40 -16.90 12.15
CA GLN A 277 14.63 -16.75 10.71
C GLN A 277 14.18 -15.38 10.20
N LEU A 278 12.99 -14.93 10.62
CA LEU A 278 12.47 -13.64 10.17
C LEU A 278 13.26 -12.47 10.76
N ALA A 279 13.57 -12.53 12.06
CA ALA A 279 14.38 -11.50 12.72
C ALA A 279 15.78 -11.38 12.11
N ASP A 280 16.46 -12.50 11.84
CA ASP A 280 17.77 -12.50 11.19
C ASP A 280 17.73 -11.97 9.76
N TYR A 281 16.68 -12.30 9.00
CA TYR A 281 16.51 -11.78 7.65
C TYR A 281 16.35 -10.25 7.67
N VAL A 282 15.42 -9.73 8.48
CA VAL A 282 15.19 -8.28 8.61
C VAL A 282 16.46 -7.56 9.06
N ARG A 283 17.21 -8.12 10.02
CA ARG A 283 18.50 -7.58 10.45
C ARG A 283 19.50 -7.49 9.31
N LYS A 284 19.70 -8.57 8.53
CA LYS A 284 20.64 -8.59 7.40
C LYS A 284 20.30 -7.55 6.33
N VAL A 285 19.01 -7.38 6.03
CA VAL A 285 18.54 -6.34 5.09
C VAL A 285 18.81 -4.94 5.65
N ASN A 286 18.48 -4.71 6.92
CA ASN A 286 18.64 -3.41 7.59
C ASN A 286 20.11 -2.98 7.73
N GLU A 287 21.02 -3.92 8.02
CA GLU A 287 22.48 -3.67 8.11
C GLU A 287 23.05 -3.14 6.80
N ARG A 288 22.46 -3.53 5.66
CA ARG A 288 22.82 -3.08 4.32
C ARG A 288 21.96 -1.91 3.82
N GLY A 289 21.06 -1.43 4.67
CA GLY A 289 20.28 -0.23 4.44
C GLY A 289 18.98 -0.41 3.66
N GLY A 290 18.56 -1.65 3.40
CA GLY A 290 17.23 -1.93 2.87
C GLY A 290 16.13 -1.76 3.91
N VAL A 291 14.88 -1.88 3.45
CA VAL A 291 13.67 -1.84 4.28
C VAL A 291 12.80 -3.06 3.97
N VAL A 292 12.14 -3.64 4.98
CA VAL A 292 11.29 -4.83 4.83
C VAL A 292 9.84 -4.54 5.23
N SER A 293 8.89 -4.78 4.33
CA SER A 293 7.48 -4.89 4.69
C SER A 293 7.03 -6.35 4.75
N ILE A 294 6.23 -6.67 5.76
CA ILE A 294 5.79 -8.05 6.02
C ILE A 294 4.27 -8.08 6.02
N ASP A 295 3.69 -8.77 5.05
CA ASP A 295 2.26 -8.99 4.96
C ASP A 295 1.78 -10.01 6.01
N VAL A 296 0.64 -9.67 6.63
CA VAL A 296 -0.01 -10.45 7.69
C VAL A 296 -1.50 -10.62 7.45
N LEU A 297 -2.07 -11.65 8.09
CA LEU A 297 -3.51 -11.77 8.24
C LEU A 297 -4.01 -10.79 9.29
N ILE A 298 -5.02 -10.03 8.89
CA ILE A 298 -5.90 -9.27 9.78
C ILE A 298 -7.34 -9.76 9.63
N PHE A 299 -8.02 -9.86 10.75
CA PHE A 299 -9.44 -10.14 10.80
C PHE A 299 -10.26 -8.87 10.55
N ARG A 300 -11.53 -9.05 10.19
CA ARG A 300 -12.46 -7.94 9.93
C ARG A 300 -12.60 -6.94 11.07
N ASP A 301 -12.38 -7.39 12.31
CA ASP A 301 -12.43 -6.58 13.54
C ASP A 301 -11.13 -5.81 13.83
N GLY A 302 -10.11 -5.95 12.98
CA GLY A 302 -8.80 -5.32 13.15
C GLY A 302 -7.82 -6.10 14.02
N SER A 303 -8.18 -7.29 14.52
CA SER A 303 -7.22 -8.14 15.19
C SER A 303 -6.24 -8.81 14.22
N LEU A 304 -4.98 -8.97 14.64
CA LEU A 304 -4.00 -9.79 13.92
C LEU A 304 -4.13 -11.26 14.29
N ASP A 305 -3.72 -12.14 13.37
CA ASP A 305 -3.41 -13.53 13.72
C ASP A 305 -2.39 -13.59 14.86
N ARG A 306 -2.72 -14.36 15.91
CA ARG A 306 -1.92 -14.40 17.13
C ARG A 306 -0.55 -15.03 16.89
N SER A 307 -0.46 -16.05 16.04
CA SER A 307 0.81 -16.73 15.76
C SER A 307 1.76 -15.82 15.00
N GLN A 308 1.24 -15.09 14.01
CA GLN A 308 1.99 -14.08 13.26
C GLN A 308 2.44 -12.93 14.15
N LEU A 309 1.56 -12.42 15.02
CA LEU A 309 1.92 -11.38 15.98
C LEU A 309 3.09 -11.80 16.88
N GLU A 310 3.10 -13.05 17.36
CA GLU A 310 4.20 -13.58 18.17
C GLU A 310 5.51 -13.72 17.40
N VAL A 311 5.45 -14.00 16.09
CA VAL A 311 6.63 -13.99 15.22
C VAL A 311 7.17 -12.58 15.03
N LEU A 312 6.30 -11.61 14.76
CA LEU A 312 6.70 -10.21 14.55
C LEU A 312 7.33 -9.56 15.79
N LYS A 313 6.88 -9.93 16.99
CA LYS A 313 7.48 -9.46 18.25
C LYS A 313 8.97 -9.78 18.41
N ALA A 314 9.49 -10.77 17.67
CA ALA A 314 10.90 -11.11 17.71
C ALA A 314 11.78 -10.17 16.88
N ILE A 315 11.19 -9.33 16.03
CA ILE A 315 11.92 -8.40 15.17
C ILE A 315 12.19 -7.12 15.97
N ALA A 316 13.46 -6.83 16.22
CA ALA A 316 13.87 -5.60 16.88
C ALA A 316 13.71 -4.38 15.95
N ARG A 317 13.58 -3.19 16.56
CA ARG A 317 13.79 -1.94 15.82
C ARG A 317 15.23 -1.88 15.32
N LYS A 318 15.41 -1.25 14.15
CA LYS A 318 16.74 -0.84 13.70
C LYS A 318 17.26 0.20 14.70
N GLU A 319 18.27 -0.18 15.48
CA GLU A 319 18.95 0.80 16.33
C GLU A 319 19.61 1.87 15.44
N PRO A 320 19.56 3.15 15.82
CA PRO A 320 20.35 4.16 15.14
C PRO A 320 21.82 3.76 15.28
N ARG A 321 22.53 3.58 14.17
CA ARG A 321 23.99 3.49 14.23
C ARG A 321 24.51 4.81 14.84
N PRO A 322 25.41 4.76 15.83
CA PRO A 322 25.97 5.96 16.46
C PRO A 322 26.70 6.87 15.48
#